data_AF-A0A0G0BQN1-F1
#
_entry.id   AF-A0A0G0BQN1-F1
#
_cell.length_a   1.000
_cell.length_b   1.000
_cell.length_c   1.000
_cell.angle_alpha   90.00
_cell.angle_beta   90.00
_cell.angle_gamma   90.00
#
_symmetry.space_group_name_H-M   'P 1'
#
loop_
_entity.id
_entity.type
_entity.pdbx_description
1 polymer ?
#
loop_
_entity_poly.entity_id
_entity_poly.type
_entity_poly.pdbx_seq_one_letter_code
_entity_poly.pdbx_strand_id
1 'polypeptide(L)'
;MKVWSNLFIFFVFLTFLFSFQSVNAVGLVPCGNGVFDDSGNRIECNFCHIFELANNIYKFVVFELVPIVSILMIAIGGFTILISGASKPDAYKKGMDIIKITVVALIIIYASWLVVQFVLGILTSGPDQTWYNPTTWNQFDC
;
A
#
# COMPACT_ATOMS: atom_id res chain seq x y z
N MET A 1 -11.91 34.19 9.50
CA MET A 1 -11.28 32.86 9.70
C MET A 1 -11.81 31.77 8.76
N LYS A 2 -13.12 31.66 8.48
CA LYS A 2 -13.70 30.63 7.58
C LYS A 2 -13.13 30.61 6.14
N VAL A 3 -12.85 31.77 5.55
CA VAL A 3 -12.35 31.88 4.16
C VAL A 3 -10.93 31.30 4.04
N TRP A 4 -10.08 31.50 5.04
CA TRP A 4 -8.70 31.00 5.05
C TRP A 4 -8.65 29.48 5.28
N SER A 5 -9.60 28.94 6.06
CA SER A 5 -9.78 27.49 6.23
C SER A 5 -10.19 26.78 4.93
N ASN A 6 -11.10 27.38 4.15
CA ASN A 6 -11.53 26.80 2.86
C ASN A 6 -10.42 26.86 1.82
N LEU A 7 -9.59 27.91 1.86
CA LEU A 7 -8.47 28.11 0.94
C LEU A 7 -7.31 27.13 1.23
N PHE A 8 -7.08 26.81 2.51
CA PHE A 8 -6.11 25.80 2.93
C PHE A 8 -6.56 24.38 2.60
N ILE A 9 -7.85 24.05 2.80
CA ILE A 9 -8.43 22.75 2.40
C ILE A 9 -8.35 22.56 0.88
N PHE A 10 -8.64 23.62 0.10
CA PHE A 10 -8.51 23.61 -1.35
C PHE A 10 -7.04 23.40 -1.79
N PHE A 11 -6.09 24.01 -1.09
CA PHE A 11 -4.65 23.83 -1.36
C PHE A 11 -4.15 22.42 -1.04
N VAL A 12 -4.56 21.85 0.10
CA VAL A 12 -4.25 20.45 0.47
C VAL A 12 -4.87 19.45 -0.53
N PHE A 13 -6.09 19.72 -0.98
CA PHE A 13 -6.75 18.91 -2.02
C PHE A 13 -6.05 19.04 -3.38
N LEU A 14 -5.58 20.24 -3.75
CA LEU A 14 -4.80 20.46 -4.97
C LEU A 14 -3.42 19.79 -4.93
N THR A 15 -2.74 19.81 -3.79
CA THR A 15 -1.46 19.09 -3.63
C THR A 15 -1.67 17.57 -3.68
N PHE A 16 -2.78 17.06 -3.15
CA PHE A 16 -3.15 15.66 -3.25
C PHE A 16 -3.46 15.25 -4.70
N LEU A 17 -4.16 16.11 -5.46
CA LEU A 17 -4.41 15.91 -6.89
C LEU A 17 -3.13 15.97 -7.73
N PHE A 18 -2.14 16.75 -7.32
CA PHE A 18 -0.85 16.86 -8.02
C PHE A 18 0.11 15.69 -7.71
N SER A 19 -0.11 14.96 -6.60
CA SER A 19 0.67 13.78 -6.22
C SER A 19 0.25 12.47 -6.90
N PHE A 20 -0.81 12.47 -7.73
CA PHE A 20 -1.09 11.34 -8.62
C PHE A 20 -0.09 11.35 -9.79
N GLN A 21 1.19 11.09 -9.53
CA GLN A 21 2.16 10.83 -10.58
C GLN A 21 2.03 9.40 -11.11
N SER A 22 2.43 9.26 -12.37
CA SER A 22 2.29 8.12 -13.28
C SER A 22 2.45 6.74 -12.63
N VAL A 23 1.34 5.99 -12.58
CA VAL A 23 1.36 4.53 -12.49
C VAL A 23 2.09 4.00 -13.73
N ASN A 24 3.25 3.37 -13.50
CA ASN A 24 3.89 2.54 -14.52
C ASN A 24 3.01 1.30 -14.70
N ALA A 25 2.25 1.25 -15.79
CA ALA A 25 1.35 0.16 -16.10
C ALA A 25 2.15 -1.07 -16.55
N VAL A 26 2.79 -1.76 -15.61
CA VAL A 26 3.07 -3.19 -15.77
C VAL A 26 1.71 -3.87 -15.67
N GLY A 27 1.30 -4.57 -16.73
CA GLY A 27 -0.01 -5.21 -16.80
C GLY A 27 -0.26 -6.06 -15.56
N LEU A 28 -1.43 -5.87 -14.93
CA LEU A 28 -1.84 -6.62 -13.73
C LEU A 28 -1.81 -8.14 -14.01
N VAL A 29 -2.09 -8.53 -15.25
CA VAL A 29 -1.93 -9.88 -15.80
C VAL A 29 -0.81 -9.84 -16.85
N PRO A 30 0.33 -10.53 -16.62
CA PRO A 30 1.43 -10.60 -17.58
C PRO A 30 1.25 -11.72 -18.63
N CYS A 31 0.03 -12.20 -18.87
CA CYS A 31 -0.27 -13.28 -19.80
C CYS A 31 -1.59 -13.04 -20.53
N GLY A 32 -1.76 -13.66 -21.70
CA GLY A 32 -3.02 -13.62 -22.45
C GLY A 32 -2.83 -13.41 -23.94
N ASN A 33 -3.94 -13.45 -24.68
CA ASN A 33 -3.93 -13.25 -26.12
C ASN A 33 -3.47 -11.81 -26.46
N GLY A 34 -2.25 -11.68 -26.98
CA GLY A 34 -1.64 -10.40 -27.34
C GLY A 34 -0.46 -9.96 -26.45
N VAL A 35 -0.09 -10.76 -25.45
CA VAL A 35 1.13 -10.55 -24.64
C VAL A 35 2.24 -11.46 -25.15
N PHE A 36 3.40 -10.86 -25.47
CA PHE A 36 4.56 -11.55 -25.99
C PHE A 36 5.76 -11.31 -25.06
N ASP A 37 6.60 -12.33 -24.86
CA ASP A 37 7.89 -12.14 -24.20
C ASP A 37 8.85 -11.30 -25.08
N ASP A 38 10.01 -10.91 -24.53
CA ASP A 38 11.05 -10.17 -25.28
C ASP A 38 11.60 -10.96 -26.49
N SER A 39 11.27 -12.25 -26.59
CA SER A 39 11.63 -13.15 -27.69
C SER A 39 10.50 -13.34 -28.71
N GLY A 40 9.35 -12.69 -28.54
CA GLY A 40 8.19 -12.78 -29.43
C GLY A 40 7.30 -14.02 -29.26
N ASN A 41 7.49 -14.81 -28.19
CA ASN A 41 6.64 -15.96 -27.88
C ASN A 41 5.38 -15.51 -27.13
N ARG A 42 4.25 -16.15 -27.43
CA ARG A 42 3.00 -15.90 -26.69
C ARG A 42 3.12 -16.41 -25.27
N ILE A 43 2.79 -15.56 -24.30
CA ILE A 43 2.70 -15.97 -22.90
C ILE A 43 1.31 -16.55 -22.66
N GLU A 44 1.21 -17.89 -22.75
CA GLU A 44 -0.01 -18.61 -22.44
C GLU A 44 -0.30 -18.56 -20.93
N CYS A 45 -1.53 -18.21 -20.55
CA CYS A 45 -1.92 -18.17 -19.14
C CYS A 45 -2.04 -19.58 -18.57
N ASN A 46 -1.03 -20.01 -17.82
CA ASN A 46 -1.12 -21.16 -16.93
C ASN A 46 -1.66 -20.75 -15.54
N PHE A 47 -2.05 -21.71 -14.70
CA PHE A 47 -2.54 -21.48 -13.33
C PHE A 47 -1.58 -20.64 -12.47
N CYS A 48 -0.30 -20.64 -12.80
CA CYS A 48 0.75 -19.90 -12.10
C CYS A 48 0.64 -18.38 -12.26
N HIS A 49 0.17 -17.89 -13.42
CA HIS A 49 -0.03 -16.45 -13.63
C HIS A 49 -1.25 -15.90 -12.86
N ILE A 50 -2.14 -16.76 -12.35
CA ILE A 50 -3.23 -16.34 -11.45
C ILE A 50 -2.66 -15.93 -10.08
N PHE A 51 -1.66 -16.67 -9.59
CA PHE A 51 -0.96 -16.30 -8.35
C PHE A 51 -0.12 -15.04 -8.54
N GLU A 52 0.47 -14.85 -9.72
CA GLU A 52 1.19 -13.63 -10.06
C GLU A 52 0.26 -12.41 -10.11
N LEU A 53 -0.94 -12.55 -10.69
CA LEU A 53 -1.97 -11.51 -10.65
C LEU A 53 -2.33 -11.14 -9.21
N ALA A 54 -2.58 -12.12 -8.35
CA ALA A 54 -2.91 -11.87 -6.94
C ALA A 54 -1.76 -11.15 -6.21
N ASN A 55 -0.52 -11.53 -6.48
CA ASN A 55 0.69 -10.87 -5.98
C ASN A 55 0.82 -9.42 -6.48
N ASN A 56 0.53 -9.17 -7.76
CA ASN A 56 0.56 -7.82 -8.34
C ASN A 56 -0.54 -6.93 -7.75
N ILE A 57 -1.75 -7.47 -7.55
CA ILE A 57 -2.85 -6.77 -6.85
C ILE A 57 -2.43 -6.46 -5.41
N TYR A 58 -1.89 -7.43 -4.68
CA TYR A 58 -1.41 -7.22 -3.32
C TYR A 58 -0.35 -6.11 -3.27
N LYS A 59 0.63 -6.16 -4.18
CA LYS A 59 1.69 -5.14 -4.24
C LYS A 59 1.12 -3.75 -4.49
N PHE A 60 0.19 -3.63 -5.45
CA PHE A 60 -0.48 -2.38 -5.73
C PHE A 60 -1.28 -1.86 -4.52
N VAL A 61 -2.07 -2.72 -3.88
CA VAL A 61 -2.89 -2.30 -2.74
C VAL A 61 -2.01 -1.92 -1.54
N VAL A 62 -1.03 -2.74 -1.20
CA VAL A 62 -0.24 -2.57 0.04
C VAL A 62 0.90 -1.57 -0.10
N PHE A 63 1.60 -1.55 -1.23
CA PHE A 63 2.74 -0.64 -1.42
C PHE A 63 2.36 0.69 -2.07
N GLU A 64 1.27 0.75 -2.85
CA GLU A 64 0.85 2.00 -3.50
C GLU A 64 -0.36 2.63 -2.78
N LEU A 65 -1.44 1.86 -2.57
CA LEU A 65 -2.71 2.42 -2.12
C LEU A 65 -2.77 2.67 -0.60
N VAL A 66 -2.32 1.73 0.21
CA VAL A 66 -2.29 1.84 1.68
C VAL A 66 -1.51 3.07 2.18
N PRO A 67 -0.26 3.36 1.72
CA PRO A 67 0.46 4.54 2.20
C PRO A 67 -0.27 5.84 1.85
N ILE A 68 -0.83 5.96 0.65
CA ILE A 68 -1.60 7.13 0.23
C ILE A 68 -2.82 7.34 1.14
N VAL A 69 -3.61 6.29 1.37
CA VAL A 69 -4.82 6.37 2.21
C VAL A 69 -4.46 6.67 3.68
N SER A 70 -3.37 6.07 4.18
CA SER A 70 -2.95 6.29 5.56
C SER A 70 -2.48 7.71 5.83
N ILE A 71 -1.77 8.34 4.89
CA ILE A 71 -1.39 9.76 4.97
C ILE A 71 -2.65 10.64 5.03
N LEU A 72 -3.66 10.34 4.21
CA LEU A 72 -4.92 11.08 4.19
C LEU A 72 -5.68 10.96 5.52
N MET A 73 -5.76 9.75 6.09
CA MET A 73 -6.38 9.50 7.40
C MET A 73 -5.66 10.25 8.53
N ILE A 74 -4.32 10.25 8.52
CA ILE A 74 -3.51 10.97 9.50
C ILE A 74 -3.71 12.48 9.35
N ALA A 75 -3.78 13.01 8.12
CA ALA A 75 -4.04 14.41 7.87
C ALA A 75 -5.43 14.84 8.40
N ILE A 76 -6.47 14.02 8.18
CA ILE A 76 -7.83 14.27 8.70
C ILE A 76 -7.85 14.20 10.24
N GLY A 77 -7.19 13.21 10.84
CA GLY A 77 -7.06 13.07 12.28
C GLY A 77 -6.34 14.28 12.91
N GLY A 78 -5.21 14.68 12.33
CA GLY A 78 -4.42 15.84 12.76
C GLY A 78 -5.20 17.15 12.63
N PHE A 79 -5.93 17.34 11.54
CA PHE A 79 -6.76 18.52 11.35
C PHE A 79 -7.94 18.57 12.35
N THR A 80 -8.54 17.43 12.66
CA THR A 80 -9.59 17.32 13.67
C THR A 80 -9.08 17.72 15.06
N ILE A 81 -7.85 17.36 15.40
CA ILE A 81 -7.19 17.78 16.63
C ILE A 81 -6.97 19.30 16.64
N LEU A 82 -6.46 19.89 15.55
CA LEU A 82 -6.17 21.32 15.47
C LEU A 82 -7.44 22.19 15.58
N ILE A 83 -8.58 21.74 15.04
CA ILE A 83 -9.86 22.48 15.11
C ILE A 83 -10.56 22.29 16.46
N SER A 84 -10.29 21.19 17.17
CA SER A 84 -11.02 20.85 18.39
C SER A 84 -10.92 21.91 19.49
N GLY A 85 -9.80 22.66 19.56
CA GLY A 85 -9.58 23.74 20.53
C GLY A 85 -9.79 23.31 21.99
N ALA A 86 -9.62 24.24 22.94
CA ALA A 86 -9.88 23.95 24.37
C ALA A 86 -11.35 23.64 24.70
N SER A 87 -12.27 23.85 23.75
CA SER A 87 -13.72 23.88 24.00
C SER A 87 -14.43 22.55 23.71
N LYS A 88 -13.78 21.55 23.08
CA LYS A 88 -14.40 20.25 22.73
C LYS A 88 -13.44 19.07 22.93
N PRO A 89 -13.30 18.57 24.17
CA PRO A 89 -12.41 17.45 24.48
C PRO A 89 -12.75 16.15 23.73
N ASP A 90 -14.01 15.95 23.36
CA ASP A 90 -14.44 14.75 22.61
C ASP A 90 -13.91 14.75 21.17
N ALA A 91 -13.81 15.92 20.53
CA ALA A 91 -13.25 16.02 19.17
C ALA A 91 -11.73 15.79 19.17
N TYR A 92 -11.04 16.22 20.23
CA TYR A 92 -9.62 15.94 20.43
C TYR A 92 -9.36 14.43 20.60
N LYS A 93 -10.13 13.78 21.47
CA LYS A 93 -10.04 12.32 21.68
C LYS A 93 -10.28 11.57 20.38
N LYS A 94 -11.33 11.93 19.62
CA LYS A 94 -11.65 11.30 18.34
C LYS A 94 -10.54 11.44 17.31
N GLY A 95 -9.93 12.63 17.18
CA GLY A 95 -8.81 12.83 16.25
C GLY A 95 -7.57 12.02 16.63
N MET A 96 -7.26 11.94 17.93
CA MET A 96 -6.15 11.12 18.44
C MET A 96 -6.40 9.62 18.23
N ASP A 97 -7.65 9.19 18.38
CA ASP A 97 -8.05 7.80 18.18
C ASP A 97 -7.89 7.38 16.71
N ILE A 98 -8.30 8.23 15.77
CA ILE A 98 -8.12 8.00 14.32
C ILE A 98 -6.64 7.81 13.98
N ILE A 99 -5.75 8.66 14.51
CA ILE A 99 -4.31 8.54 14.27
C ILE A 99 -3.77 7.23 14.85
N LYS A 100 -4.11 6.90 16.11
CA LYS A 100 -3.66 5.67 16.76
C LYS A 100 -4.11 4.43 15.99
N ILE A 101 -5.38 4.37 15.61
CA ILE A 101 -5.93 3.24 14.84
C ILE A 101 -5.22 3.11 13.49
N THR A 102 -4.98 4.23 12.80
CA THR A 102 -4.27 4.22 11.50
C THR A 102 -2.84 3.70 11.64
N VAL A 103 -2.10 4.14 12.66
CA VAL A 103 -0.73 3.68 12.92
C VAL A 103 -0.71 2.20 13.27
N VAL A 104 -1.62 1.73 14.12
CA VAL A 104 -1.74 0.31 14.48
C VAL A 104 -2.06 -0.54 13.25
N ALA A 105 -2.97 -0.08 12.38
CA ALA A 105 -3.29 -0.79 11.14
C ALA A 105 -2.08 -0.91 10.21
N LEU A 106 -1.29 0.17 10.02
CA LEU A 106 -0.06 0.11 9.24
C LEU A 106 0.94 -0.90 9.80
N ILE A 107 1.14 -0.87 11.13
CA ILE A 107 2.04 -1.82 11.80
C ILE A 107 1.58 -3.26 11.55
N ILE A 108 0.28 -3.56 11.68
CA ILE A 108 -0.25 -4.91 11.47
C ILE A 108 -0.04 -5.37 10.02
N ILE A 109 -0.30 -4.51 9.03
CA ILE A 109 -0.13 -4.84 7.61
C ILE A 109 1.33 -5.20 7.30
N TYR A 110 2.27 -4.32 7.69
CA TYR A 110 3.69 -4.57 7.43
C TYR A 110 4.27 -5.69 8.30
N ALA A 111 3.80 -5.84 9.54
CA ALA A 111 4.21 -6.95 10.41
C ALA A 111 3.74 -8.29 9.85
N SER A 112 2.51 -8.38 9.34
CA SER A 112 1.98 -9.58 8.69
C SER A 112 2.87 -9.97 7.50
N TRP A 113 3.24 -9.01 6.65
CA TRP A 113 4.14 -9.27 5.54
C TRP A 113 5.49 -9.79 6.03
N LEU A 114 6.09 -9.16 7.04
CA LEU A 114 7.37 -9.57 7.61
C LEU A 114 7.32 -10.97 8.22
N VAL A 115 6.25 -11.33 8.92
CA VAL A 115 6.07 -12.68 9.49
C VAL A 115 6.00 -13.74 8.40
N VAL A 116 5.26 -13.49 7.31
CA VAL A 116 5.20 -14.41 6.17
C VAL A 116 6.59 -14.59 5.56
N GLN A 117 7.33 -13.49 5.33
CA GLN A 117 8.69 -13.55 4.81
C GLN A 117 9.62 -14.34 5.74
N PHE A 118 9.49 -14.16 7.05
CA PHE A 118 10.32 -14.86 8.04
C PHE A 118 10.03 -16.37 8.04
N VAL A 119 8.76 -16.78 8.02
CA VAL A 119 8.38 -18.19 7.99
C VAL A 119 8.85 -18.84 6.68
N LEU A 120 8.63 -18.21 5.53
CA LEU A 120 9.09 -18.73 4.23
C LEU A 120 10.61 -18.77 4.14
N GLY A 121 11.32 -17.77 4.68
CA GLY A 121 12.77 -17.73 4.70
C GLY A 121 13.41 -18.88 5.48
N ILE A 122 12.79 -19.28 6.60
CA ILE A 122 13.25 -20.45 7.37
C ILE A 122 13.01 -21.74 6.57
N LEU A 123 11.83 -21.89 5.96
CA LEU A 123 11.45 -23.12 5.25
C LEU A 123 12.19 -23.34 3.92
N THR A 124 12.56 -22.25 3.22
CA THR A 124 13.22 -22.27 1.91
C THR A 124 14.75 -22.08 2.03
N SER A 125 15.32 -22.07 3.23
CA SER A 125 16.75 -21.85 3.44
C SER A 125 17.63 -22.99 2.88
N GLY A 126 18.07 -22.84 1.64
CA GLY A 126 19.24 -23.53 1.08
C GLY A 126 20.55 -22.86 1.51
N PRO A 127 21.73 -23.48 1.25
CA PRO A 127 23.04 -23.02 1.72
C PRO A 127 23.42 -21.58 1.29
N ASP A 128 22.70 -21.00 0.34
CA ASP A 128 23.01 -19.71 -0.28
C ASP A 128 21.95 -18.62 0.01
N GLN A 129 20.90 -18.95 0.79
CA GLN A 129 19.76 -18.06 1.02
C GLN A 129 19.80 -17.43 2.43
N THR A 130 19.71 -16.10 2.49
CA THR A 130 19.53 -15.35 3.74
C THR A 130 18.13 -15.58 4.31
N TRP A 131 17.98 -15.58 5.64
CA TRP A 131 16.69 -15.67 6.34
C TRP A 131 15.67 -14.60 5.94
N TYR A 132 16.13 -13.54 5.28
CA TYR A 132 15.32 -12.48 4.69
C TYR A 132 15.55 -12.43 3.18
N ASN A 133 14.50 -12.71 2.42
CA ASN A 133 14.42 -12.44 0.99
C ASN A 133 13.00 -11.91 0.69
N PRO A 134 12.82 -10.67 0.19
CA PRO A 134 11.51 -10.06 -0.03
C PRO A 134 10.72 -10.65 -1.22
N THR A 135 11.32 -11.55 -2.01
CA THR A 135 10.68 -12.18 -3.18
C THR A 135 10.19 -13.61 -2.94
N THR A 136 10.48 -14.23 -1.80
CA THR A 136 10.10 -15.64 -1.55
C THR A 136 8.60 -15.91 -1.61
N TRP A 137 7.75 -14.94 -1.21
CA TRP A 137 6.30 -15.09 -1.24
C TRP A 137 5.68 -15.00 -2.63
N ASN A 138 6.45 -14.57 -3.63
CA ASN A 138 5.98 -14.42 -5.01
C ASN A 138 6.70 -15.31 -6.02
N GLN A 139 7.62 -16.14 -5.54
CA GLN A 139 8.28 -17.19 -6.32
C GLN A 139 7.70 -18.53 -5.91
N PHE A 140 6.48 -18.81 -6.38
CA PHE A 140 5.97 -20.17 -6.37
C PHE A 140 6.56 -20.86 -7.59
N ASP A 141 7.40 -21.88 -7.38
CA ASP A 141 8.00 -22.65 -8.46
C ASP A 141 6.88 -23.29 -9.30
N CYS A 142 6.73 -22.69 -10.46
CA CYS A 142 6.08 -23.15 -11.66
C CYS A 142 7.12 -23.01 -12.78
#